data_AF-A0A2W4JAY5-F1
#
_entry.id   AF-A0A2W4JAY5-F1
#
_cell.length_a   1.000
_cell.length_b   1.000
_cell.length_c   1.000
_cell.angle_alpha   90.00
_cell.angle_beta   90.00
_cell.angle_gamma   90.00
#
_symmetry.space_group_name_H-M   'P 1'
#
loop_
_entity.id
_entity.type
_entity.pdbx_description
1 polymer ?
#
loop_
_entity_poly.entity_id
_entity_poly.type
_entity_poly.pdbx_seq_one_letter_code
_entity_poly.pdbx_strand_id
1 'polypeptide(L)'
;MSVPADEQINTLSRIRSMWEQQGYEITVDKTLPDEPGGVLSTRDPETGITMTISTTKDGEHFALTIATPCYMPVPGEDPANDY
;
A
#
# COMPACT_ATOMS: atom_id res chain seq x y z
N MET A 1 17.77 -2.84 -13.87
CA MET A 1 17.88 -1.48 -14.44
C MET A 1 16.93 -0.60 -13.65
N SER A 2 17.47 0.38 -12.94
CA SER A 2 16.69 1.29 -12.08
C SER A 2 15.71 2.14 -12.91
N VAL A 3 14.49 2.29 -12.40
CA VAL A 3 13.44 3.14 -12.98
C VAL A 3 13.70 4.60 -12.58
N PRO A 4 13.64 5.56 -13.50
CA PRO A 4 13.79 6.98 -13.17
C PRO A 4 12.80 7.46 -12.10
N ALA A 5 13.24 8.38 -11.24
CA ALA A 5 12.46 8.86 -10.09
C ALA A 5 11.11 9.47 -10.50
N ASP A 6 11.10 10.24 -11.58
CA ASP A 6 9.92 10.87 -12.16
C ASP A 6 8.95 9.84 -12.73
N GLU A 7 9.44 8.77 -13.35
CA GLU A 7 8.60 7.65 -13.81
C GLU A 7 7.95 6.91 -12.64
N GLN A 8 8.68 6.71 -11.53
CA GLN A 8 8.13 6.11 -10.31
C GLN A 8 7.02 6.98 -9.72
N ILE A 9 7.26 8.28 -9.56
CA ILE A 9 6.29 9.25 -9.01
C ILE A 9 5.05 9.36 -9.91
N ASN A 10 5.25 9.44 -11.23
CA ASN A 10 4.16 9.48 -12.20
C ASN A 10 3.31 8.20 -12.14
N THR A 11 3.94 7.05 -11.92
CA THR A 11 3.23 5.77 -11.75
C THR A 11 2.41 5.75 -10.46
N LEU A 12 2.98 6.19 -9.33
CA LEU A 12 2.22 6.33 -8.07
C LEU A 12 1.02 7.28 -8.23
N SER A 13 1.18 8.39 -8.94
CA SER A 13 0.08 9.33 -9.24
C SER A 13 -1.05 8.69 -10.07
N ARG A 14 -0.70 7.85 -11.05
CA ARG A 14 -1.68 7.09 -11.85
C ARG A 14 -2.44 6.08 -10.99
N ILE A 15 -1.74 5.36 -10.10
CA ILE A 15 -2.34 4.40 -9.18
C ILE A 15 -3.30 5.11 -8.21
N ARG A 16 -2.88 6.25 -7.65
CA ARG A 16 -3.73 7.09 -6.82
C ARG A 16 -5.03 7.46 -7.53
N SER A 17 -4.92 7.97 -8.75
CA SER A 17 -6.08 8.39 -9.56
C SER A 17 -7.03 7.21 -9.82
N MET A 18 -6.49 6.02 -10.08
CA MET A 18 -7.28 4.80 -10.26
C MET A 18 -8.01 4.41 -8.97
N TRP A 19 -7.33 4.44 -7.82
CA TRP A 19 -7.93 4.11 -6.52
C TRP A 19 -9.02 5.11 -6.11
N GLU A 20 -8.80 6.40 -6.32
CA GLU A 20 -9.82 7.43 -6.09
C GLU A 20 -11.07 7.20 -6.98
N GLN A 21 -10.88 6.84 -8.25
CA GLN A 21 -11.99 6.50 -9.17
C GLN A 21 -12.77 5.24 -8.74
N GLN A 22 -12.11 4.31 -8.05
CA GLN A 22 -12.71 3.10 -7.50
C GLN A 22 -13.40 3.34 -6.13
N GLY A 23 -13.30 4.55 -5.58
CA GLY A 23 -13.90 4.91 -4.30
C GLY A 23 -13.08 4.52 -3.07
N TYR A 24 -11.81 4.13 -3.25
CA TYR A 24 -10.92 3.89 -2.12
C TYR A 24 -10.45 5.21 -1.48
N GLU A 25 -10.24 5.20 -0.17
CA GLU A 25 -9.75 6.34 0.58
C GLU A 25 -8.22 6.38 0.54
N ILE A 26 -7.62 7.47 0.06
CA ILE A 26 -6.16 7.63 0.12
C ILE A 26 -5.75 8.03 1.55
N THR A 27 -4.94 7.21 2.19
CA THR A 27 -4.52 7.40 3.60
C THR A 27 -3.08 7.89 3.72
N VAL A 28 -2.24 7.64 2.71
CA VAL A 28 -0.88 8.18 2.60
C VAL A 28 -0.60 8.51 1.14
N ASP A 29 -0.04 9.68 0.89
CA ASP A 29 0.53 10.09 -0.39
C ASP A 29 1.77 10.94 -0.09
N LYS A 30 2.96 10.35 -0.26
CA LYS A 30 4.23 10.96 0.11
C LYS A 30 5.31 10.69 -0.93
N THR A 31 6.05 11.73 -1.30
CA THR A 31 7.33 11.61 -1.99
C THR A 31 8.47 11.52 -0.96
N LEU A 32 9.49 10.71 -1.22
CA LEU A 32 10.66 10.62 -0.34
C LEU A 32 11.61 11.81 -0.65
N PRO A 33 11.92 12.68 0.32
CA PRO A 33 12.63 13.94 0.06
C PRO A 33 14.10 13.76 -0.35
N ASP A 34 14.73 12.65 0.03
CA ASP A 34 16.16 12.39 -0.18
C ASP A 34 16.44 11.17 -1.08
N GLU A 35 15.39 10.50 -1.57
CA GLU A 35 15.50 9.28 -2.36
C GLU A 35 14.45 9.27 -3.48
N PRO A 36 14.76 8.68 -4.65
CA PRO A 36 13.77 8.53 -5.71
C PRO A 36 12.54 7.73 -5.24
N GLY A 37 11.35 8.26 -5.56
CA GLY A 37 10.07 7.57 -5.40
C GLY A 37 9.20 8.07 -4.25
N GLY A 38 8.40 7.17 -3.67
CA GLY A 38 7.33 7.54 -2.76
C GLY A 38 6.59 6.36 -2.11
N VAL A 39 5.64 6.72 -1.26
CA VAL A 39 4.74 5.81 -0.55
C VAL A 39 3.31 6.27 -0.80
N LEU A 40 2.48 5.34 -1.26
CA LEU A 40 1.06 5.53 -1.46
C LEU A 40 0.30 4.45 -0.69
N SER A 41 -0.63 4.85 0.16
CA SER A 41 -1.50 3.94 0.90
C SER A 41 -2.95 4.28 0.67
N THR A 42 -3.80 3.25 0.66
CA THR A 42 -5.24 3.39 0.55
C THR A 42 -5.96 2.44 1.48
N ARG A 43 -7.20 2.77 1.83
CA ARG A 43 -8.12 1.94 2.60
C ARG A 43 -9.41 1.73 1.80
N ASP A 44 -9.82 0.49 1.70
CA ASP A 44 -11.15 0.12 1.22
C ASP A 44 -12.18 0.38 2.34
N PRO A 45 -13.15 1.30 2.15
CA PRO A 45 -14.15 1.58 3.18
C PRO A 45 -15.15 0.43 3.38
N GLU A 46 -15.34 -0.45 2.39
CA GLU A 46 -16.27 -1.58 2.47
C GLU A 46 -15.67 -2.74 3.28
N THR A 47 -14.40 -3.07 3.01
CA THR A 47 -13.74 -4.25 3.62
C THR A 47 -12.78 -3.90 4.75
N GLY A 48 -12.38 -2.63 4.87
CA GLY A 48 -11.34 -2.18 5.79
C GLY A 48 -9.92 -2.63 5.40
N ILE A 49 -9.74 -3.27 4.23
CA ILE A 49 -8.42 -3.67 3.74
C ILE A 49 -7.60 -2.42 3.42
N THR A 50 -6.33 -2.44 3.84
CA THR A 50 -5.37 -1.38 3.53
C THR A 50 -4.33 -1.93 2.57
N MET A 51 -4.07 -1.18 1.50
CA MET A 51 -3.00 -1.48 0.54
C MET A 51 -1.98 -0.36 0.57
N THR A 52 -0.70 -0.71 0.62
CA THR A 52 0.42 0.26 0.59
C THR A 52 1.42 -0.16 -0.46
N ILE A 53 1.78 0.78 -1.33
CA ILE A 53 2.85 0.65 -2.31
C ILE A 53 3.96 1.62 -1.89
N SER A 54 5.17 1.11 -1.75
CA SER A 54 6.37 1.92 -1.50
C SER A 54 7.48 1.55 -2.47
N THR A 55 8.12 2.55 -3.07
CA THR A 55 9.34 2.34 -3.85
C THR A 55 10.52 2.01 -2.92
N THR A 56 11.50 1.26 -3.42
CA THR A 56 12.74 0.99 -2.68
C THR A 56 13.88 1.89 -3.15
N LYS A 57 14.88 2.07 -2.29
CA LYS A 57 16.04 2.94 -2.52
C LYS A 57 16.81 2.64 -3.80
N ASP A 58 16.88 1.38 -4.21
CA ASP A 58 17.60 0.97 -5.44
C ASP A 58 16.88 1.40 -6.73
N GLY A 59 15.61 1.80 -6.65
CA GLY A 59 14.76 2.11 -7.79
C GLY A 59 14.51 0.93 -8.73
N GLU A 60 14.81 -0.30 -8.29
CA GLU A 60 14.60 -1.53 -9.05
C GLU A 60 13.47 -2.38 -8.48
N HIS A 61 13.09 -2.13 -7.22
CA HIS A 61 12.05 -2.87 -6.54
C HIS A 61 10.96 -1.94 -5.98
N PHE A 62 9.88 -2.56 -5.54
CA PHE A 62 8.85 -1.93 -4.75
C PHE A 62 8.33 -2.95 -3.73
N ALA A 63 7.75 -2.46 -2.66
CA ALA A 63 7.00 -3.29 -1.72
C ALA A 63 5.51 -3.02 -1.88
N LEU A 64 4.73 -4.10 -1.90
CA LEU A 64 3.28 -4.08 -1.76
C LEU A 64 2.92 -4.75 -0.44
N THR A 65 2.29 -3.99 0.44
CA THR A 65 1.75 -4.49 1.71
C THR A 65 0.23 -4.49 1.64
N ILE A 66 -0.38 -5.63 1.95
CA ILE A 66 -1.83 -5.78 2.08
C ILE A 66 -2.12 -6.16 3.53
N ALA A 67 -2.89 -5.32 4.22
CA ALA A 67 -3.30 -5.54 5.60
C ALA A 67 -4.81 -5.65 5.68
N THR A 68 -5.31 -6.67 6.38
CA THR A 68 -6.73 -6.84 6.67
C THR A 68 -7.08 -6.22 8.01
N PRO A 69 -8.37 -6.02 8.31
CA PRO A 69 -8.82 -5.78 9.68
C PRO A 69 -8.31 -6.86 10.64
N CYS A 70 -8.18 -6.49 11.92
CA CYS A 70 -7.82 -7.45 12.96
C CYS A 70 -8.84 -8.59 13.01
N TYR A 71 -8.35 -9.83 12.93
CA TYR A 71 -9.18 -10.99 13.18
C TYR A 71 -9.57 -11.04 14.66
N MET A 72 -10.84 -11.30 14.93
CA MET A 72 -11.39 -11.44 16.28
C MET A 72 -11.85 -12.89 16.46
N PRO A 73 -11.06 -13.74 17.15
CA PRO A 73 -11.40 -15.14 17.34
C PRO A 73 -12.71 -15.30 18.12
N VAL A 74 -13.47 -16.33 17.81
CA VAL A 74 -14.67 -16.67 18.58
C VAL A 74 -14.28 -17.29 19.93
N PRO A 75 -15.16 -17.25 20.96
CA PRO A 75 -14.84 -17.85 22.25
C PRO A 75 -14.43 -19.33 22.12
N GLY A 76 -13.23 -19.66 22.61
CA GLY A 76 -12.69 -21.02 22.58
C GLY A 76 -11.82 -21.35 21.37
N GLU A 77 -11.67 -20.44 20.41
CA GLU A 77 -10.73 -20.57 19.31
C GLU A 77 -9.32 -20.13 19.72
N ASP A 78 -8.31 -20.95 19.39
CA ASP A 78 -6.89 -20.57 19.48
C ASP A 78 -6.22 -20.60 18.09
N PRO A 79 -6.34 -19.52 17.30
CA PRO A 79 -5.86 -19.51 15.91
C PRO A 79 -4.34 -19.66 15.78
N ALA A 80 -3.59 -19.47 16.86
CA ALA A 80 -2.14 -19.63 16.85
C ALA A 80 -1.73 -21.09 17.01
N ASN A 81 -2.59 -21.94 17.59
CA ASN A 81 -2.24 -23.30 18.01
C ASN A 81 -3.17 -24.39 17.46
N ASP A 82 -4.40 -24.06 17.06
CA ASP A 82 -5.39 -25.01 16.55
C ASP A 82 -5.44 -24.95 15.01
N TYR A 83 -4.63 -25.82 14.36
CA TYR A 83 -4.62 -26.06 12.91
C TYR A 83 -5.23 -27.42 12.54
#